data_AF-A0A453T705-F1
#
_entry.id   AF-A0A453T705-F1
#
_cell.length_a   1.000
_cell.length_b   1.000
_cell.length_c   1.000
_cell.angle_alpha   90.00
_cell.angle_beta   90.00
_cell.angle_gamma   90.00
#
_symmetry.space_group_name_H-M   'P 1'
#
loop_
_entity.id
_entity.type
_entity.pdbx_description
1 polymer ?
#
loop_
_entity_poly.entity_id
_entity_poly.type
_entity_poly.pdbx_seq_one_letter_code
_entity_poly.pdbx_strand_id
1 'polypeptide(L)'
;MDLPVANPGPVRDEGQLLQCPYCDSEAMHKLAQFLLPGLAAVCVDGTTGDLFRSPSVVAVDLRQEMVDYITQRSETFIADTLIESEVEQNADNQMPDDPYEVISIFMDDFSRTKRNIIGHVSGWLLSDSREDKIDDFVQEMDMTRFWPLERREGIAEVLLKNVDCEQNCEKRLLRRDMDRHCVTVCPMRPMKCPFGCDSSFPEHNLEEHCSESLQQHLLKVLQVIHKKGFTADQLNDRALELEKSEDRGKLAKARDARSLTNIVK
;
A
#
# COMPACT_ATOMS: atom_id res chain seq x y z
N MET A 1 -7.76 47.29 6.85
CA MET A 1 -6.51 46.54 7.08
C MET A 1 -6.57 45.35 6.16
N ASP A 2 -5.83 45.40 5.06
CA ASP A 2 -5.80 44.34 4.05
C ASP A 2 -4.95 43.17 4.55
N LEU A 3 -5.52 41.97 4.50
CA LEU A 3 -4.82 40.71 4.78
C LEU A 3 -4.12 40.21 3.51
N PRO A 4 -2.94 39.58 3.62
CA PRO A 4 -2.18 39.14 2.45
C PRO A 4 -2.82 37.90 1.80
N VAL A 5 -2.97 37.96 0.47
CA VAL A 5 -3.40 36.84 -0.38
C VAL A 5 -2.27 35.81 -0.48
N ALA A 6 -2.55 34.55 -0.12
CA ALA A 6 -1.67 33.43 -0.42
C ALA A 6 -1.91 32.93 -1.85
N ASN A 7 -0.82 32.62 -2.56
CA ASN A 7 -0.80 32.18 -3.96
C ASN A 7 -1.66 30.91 -4.22
N PRO A 8 -2.35 30.81 -5.37
CA PRO A 8 -2.97 29.56 -5.81
C PRO A 8 -1.89 28.59 -6.31
N GLY A 9 -1.85 27.38 -5.75
CA GLY A 9 -1.00 26.28 -6.22
C GLY A 9 -1.40 25.76 -7.61
N PRO A 10 -0.61 24.85 -8.21
CA PRO A 10 -0.68 24.53 -9.63
C PRO A 10 -1.97 23.79 -9.98
N VAL A 11 -2.67 24.31 -10.99
CA VAL A 11 -3.82 23.66 -11.63
C VAL A 11 -3.31 22.44 -12.40
N ARG A 12 -3.84 21.26 -12.07
CA ARG A 12 -3.54 20.02 -12.80
C ARG A 12 -4.56 19.85 -13.93
N ASP A 13 -4.01 19.75 -15.14
CA ASP A 13 -4.73 19.58 -16.40
C ASP A 13 -5.43 18.21 -16.46
N GLU A 14 -6.69 18.23 -16.92
CA GLU A 14 -7.61 17.10 -16.96
C GLU A 14 -7.32 16.22 -18.19
N GLY A 15 -6.46 15.21 -18.01
CA GLY A 15 -6.32 14.10 -18.95
C GLY A 15 -7.32 12.99 -18.61
N GLN A 16 -8.39 12.90 -19.40
CA GLN A 16 -9.46 11.90 -19.29
C GLN A 16 -8.94 10.46 -19.20
N LEU A 17 -9.10 9.84 -18.03
CA LEU A 17 -9.01 8.40 -17.82
C LEU A 17 -10.32 7.94 -17.22
N LEU A 18 -10.92 6.91 -17.82
CA LEU A 18 -12.12 6.26 -17.30
C LEU A 18 -11.76 5.58 -15.96
N GLN A 19 -11.94 6.33 -14.87
CA GLN A 19 -11.81 5.93 -13.48
C GLN A 19 -13.20 5.54 -12.95
N CYS A 20 -13.27 4.56 -12.04
CA CYS A 20 -14.19 4.69 -10.91
C CYS A 20 -13.38 5.34 -9.78
N PRO A 21 -13.53 6.66 -9.53
CA PRO A 21 -12.76 7.39 -8.51
C PRO A 21 -13.17 7.06 -7.07
N TYR A 22 -14.26 6.30 -6.89
CA TYR A 22 -14.98 6.23 -5.63
C TYR A 22 -14.74 4.96 -4.83
N CYS A 23 -14.27 3.85 -5.40
CA CYS A 23 -14.23 2.57 -4.67
C CYS A 23 -13.35 2.63 -3.40
N ASP A 24 -12.13 3.18 -3.49
CA ASP A 24 -11.23 3.28 -2.34
C ASP A 24 -11.54 4.51 -1.44
N SER A 25 -12.22 5.54 -1.94
CA SER A 25 -12.62 6.70 -1.11
C SER A 25 -13.91 6.45 -0.36
N GLU A 26 -14.87 5.78 -0.99
CA GLU A 26 -16.15 5.39 -0.41
C GLU A 26 -15.95 4.27 0.59
N ALA A 27 -15.13 3.25 0.29
CA ALA A 27 -14.78 2.20 1.25
C ALA A 27 -14.02 2.77 2.46
N MET A 28 -13.01 3.63 2.22
CA MET A 28 -12.30 4.32 3.30
C MET A 28 -13.26 5.17 4.16
N HIS A 29 -14.16 5.91 3.53
CA HIS A 29 -15.12 6.75 4.25
C HIS A 29 -16.15 5.93 5.03
N LYS A 30 -16.69 4.85 4.45
CA LYS A 30 -17.59 3.91 5.12
C LYS A 30 -16.91 3.24 6.32
N LEU A 31 -15.69 2.76 6.14
CA LEU A 31 -14.87 2.20 7.22
C LEU A 31 -14.62 3.25 8.33
N ALA A 32 -14.21 4.46 7.95
CA ALA A 32 -13.98 5.55 8.89
C ALA A 32 -15.25 5.92 9.67
N GLN A 33 -16.42 5.93 9.02
CA GLN A 33 -17.71 6.15 9.67
C GLN A 33 -18.05 5.02 10.65
N PHE A 34 -17.76 3.77 10.30
CA PHE A 34 -18.08 2.58 11.10
C PHE A 34 -17.25 2.44 12.39
N LEU A 35 -16.00 2.92 12.40
CA LEU A 35 -15.10 2.81 13.56
C LEU A 35 -15.65 3.46 14.85
N LEU A 36 -16.36 4.59 14.74
CA LEU A 36 -16.83 5.32 15.92
C LEU A 36 -18.02 4.63 16.61
N PRO A 37 -19.10 4.25 15.91
CA PRO A 37 -20.17 3.44 16.50
C PRO A 37 -19.69 2.10 17.05
N GLY A 38 -18.74 1.43 16.37
CA GLY A 38 -18.17 0.18 16.88
C GLY A 38 -17.42 0.34 18.20
N LEU A 39 -16.60 1.39 18.33
CA LEU A 39 -15.96 1.71 19.60
C LEU A 39 -16.98 2.05 20.70
N ALA A 40 -17.98 2.87 20.37
CA ALA A 40 -19.03 3.25 21.31
C ALA A 40 -19.79 2.02 21.83
N ALA A 41 -20.11 1.07 20.95
CA ALA A 41 -20.73 -0.21 21.30
C ALA A 41 -19.89 -0.99 22.31
N VAL A 42 -18.57 -1.14 22.08
CA VAL A 42 -17.68 -1.84 23.02
C VAL A 42 -17.59 -1.12 24.37
N CYS A 43 -17.56 0.21 24.37
CA CYS A 43 -17.51 1.00 25.60
C CYS A 43 -18.81 0.89 26.42
N VAL A 44 -19.96 1.00 25.76
CA VAL A 44 -21.29 0.87 26.37
C VAL A 44 -21.50 -0.55 26.90
N ASP A 45 -21.18 -1.56 26.09
CA ASP A 45 -21.29 -2.97 26.50
C ASP A 45 -20.35 -3.27 27.67
N GLY A 46 -19.12 -2.74 27.65
CA GLY A 46 -18.12 -2.91 28.71
C GLY A 46 -18.36 -2.10 29.99
N THR A 47 -19.40 -1.27 30.05
CA THR A 47 -19.73 -0.48 31.26
C THR A 47 -21.18 -0.67 31.70
N THR A 48 -21.95 -1.47 30.95
CA THR A 48 -23.34 -1.77 31.27
C THR A 48 -23.43 -2.48 32.62
N GLY A 49 -24.17 -1.88 33.55
CA GLY A 49 -24.39 -2.42 34.89
C GLY A 49 -23.32 -2.06 35.92
N ASP A 50 -22.27 -1.34 35.54
CA ASP A 50 -21.28 -0.77 36.47
C ASP A 50 -21.71 0.64 36.90
N LEU A 51 -21.92 0.85 38.20
CA LEU A 51 -22.31 2.15 38.75
C LEU A 51 -21.15 3.15 38.83
N PHE A 52 -19.90 2.69 38.68
CA PHE A 52 -18.70 3.50 38.88
C PHE A 52 -17.87 3.69 37.61
N ARG A 53 -18.20 3.01 36.51
CA ARG A 53 -17.56 3.17 35.20
C ARG A 53 -18.56 3.66 34.16
N SER A 54 -18.28 4.80 33.54
CA SER A 54 -18.99 5.28 32.35
C SER A 54 -18.24 4.91 31.07
N PRO A 55 -18.93 4.86 29.91
CA PRO A 55 -18.29 4.62 28.61
C PRO A 55 -17.11 5.56 28.32
N SER A 56 -17.21 6.83 28.72
CA SER A 56 -16.14 7.82 28.51
C SER A 56 -14.84 7.51 29.25
N VAL A 57 -14.89 6.79 30.38
CA VAL A 57 -13.70 6.40 31.16
C VAL A 57 -12.90 5.32 30.45
N VAL A 58 -13.56 4.40 29.74
CA VAL A 58 -12.91 3.27 29.06
C VAL A 58 -12.57 3.57 27.60
N ALA A 59 -13.13 4.64 27.03
CA ALA A 59 -13.06 4.91 25.59
C ALA A 59 -11.64 5.11 25.04
N VAL A 60 -10.74 5.74 25.81
CA VAL A 60 -9.36 5.98 25.35
C VAL A 60 -8.61 4.66 25.20
N ASP A 61 -8.68 3.81 26.22
CA ASP A 61 -7.98 2.52 26.25
C ASP A 61 -8.57 1.56 25.23
N LEU A 62 -9.90 1.44 25.19
CA LEU A 62 -10.59 0.58 24.22
C LEU A 62 -10.36 1.02 22.77
N ARG A 63 -10.23 2.33 22.49
CA ARG A 63 -9.87 2.81 21.15
C ARG A 63 -8.50 2.30 20.75
N GLN A 64 -7.51 2.44 21.64
CA GLN A 64 -6.15 2.01 21.35
C GLN A 64 -6.10 0.50 21.12
N GLU A 65 -6.68 -0.28 22.04
CA GLU A 65 -6.75 -1.73 21.91
C GLU A 65 -7.49 -2.18 20.64
N MET A 66 -8.58 -1.50 20.28
CA MET A 66 -9.33 -1.80 19.06
C MET A 66 -8.47 -1.55 17.81
N VAL A 67 -7.82 -0.38 17.72
CA VAL A 67 -6.96 -0.03 16.58
C VAL A 67 -5.78 -1.00 16.45
N ASP A 68 -5.14 -1.35 17.56
CA ASP A 68 -4.02 -2.28 17.55
C ASP A 68 -4.47 -3.69 17.12
N TYR A 69 -5.60 -4.16 17.64
CA TYR A 69 -6.18 -5.46 17.28
C TYR A 69 -6.54 -5.55 15.79
N ILE A 70 -7.31 -4.59 15.28
CA ILE A 70 -7.77 -4.62 13.87
C ILE A 70 -6.60 -4.44 12.90
N THR A 71 -5.58 -3.64 13.26
CA THR A 71 -4.38 -3.46 12.45
C THR A 71 -3.58 -4.76 12.40
N GLN A 72 -3.26 -5.34 13.55
CA GLN A 72 -2.54 -6.62 13.63
C GLN A 72 -3.29 -7.72 12.87
N ARG A 73 -4.61 -7.82 13.05
CA ARG A 73 -5.43 -8.83 12.37
C ARG A 73 -5.43 -8.60 10.86
N SER A 74 -5.47 -7.35 10.39
CA SER A 74 -5.38 -7.04 8.96
C SER A 74 -4.04 -7.41 8.33
N GLU A 75 -2.94 -7.37 9.11
CA GLU A 75 -1.62 -7.76 8.63
C GLU A 75 -1.46 -9.28 8.51
N THR A 76 -2.06 -10.05 9.43
CA THR A 76 -1.99 -11.52 9.43
C THR A 76 -3.11 -12.19 8.64
N PHE A 77 -4.18 -11.47 8.30
CA PHE A 77 -5.39 -12.03 7.67
C PHE A 77 -5.08 -12.88 6.43
N ILE A 78 -4.25 -12.40 5.50
CA ILE A 78 -3.89 -13.14 4.29
C ILE A 78 -3.17 -14.44 4.64
N ALA A 79 -2.25 -14.42 5.61
CA ALA A 79 -1.52 -15.60 6.04
C ALA A 79 -2.45 -16.61 6.75
N ASP A 80 -3.34 -16.12 7.62
CA ASP A 80 -4.30 -16.94 8.36
C ASP A 80 -5.29 -17.62 7.39
N THR A 81 -5.80 -16.91 6.37
CA THR A 81 -6.68 -17.47 5.34
C THR A 81 -6.00 -18.53 4.48
N LEU A 82 -4.72 -18.32 4.12
CA LEU A 82 -3.95 -19.34 3.39
C LEU A 82 -3.77 -20.61 4.23
N ILE A 83 -3.46 -20.46 5.53
CA ILE A 83 -3.35 -21.58 6.45
C ILE A 83 -4.69 -22.31 6.62
N GLU A 84 -5.79 -21.59 6.80
CA GLU A 84 -7.14 -22.17 6.94
C GLU A 84 -7.55 -22.92 5.66
N SER A 85 -7.21 -22.41 4.47
CA SER A 85 -7.49 -23.07 3.19
C SER A 85 -6.68 -24.36 2.96
N GLU A 86 -5.51 -24.49 3.58
CA GLU A 86 -4.70 -25.72 3.54
C GLU A 86 -5.21 -26.79 4.52
N VAL A 87 -5.84 -26.37 5.62
CA VAL A 87 -6.34 -27.25 6.69
C VAL A 87 -7.75 -27.75 6.39
N GLU A 88 -8.61 -26.92 5.77
CA GLU A 88 -9.98 -27.29 5.43
C GLU A 88 -10.11 -27.55 3.92
N GLN A 89 -10.22 -28.83 3.53
CA GLN A 89 -10.60 -29.23 2.15
C GLN A 89 -12.08 -28.91 1.83
N ASN A 90 -12.64 -27.82 2.35
CA ASN A 90 -14.02 -27.40 2.16
C ASN A 90 -14.08 -26.15 1.29
N ALA A 91 -14.63 -26.30 0.10
CA ALA A 91 -14.70 -25.29 -0.95
C ALA A 91 -15.80 -24.22 -0.76
N ASP A 92 -16.25 -23.97 0.48
CA ASP A 92 -17.39 -23.06 0.76
C ASP A 92 -17.03 -21.85 1.64
N ASN A 93 -15.78 -21.71 2.13
CA ASN A 93 -15.33 -20.44 2.73
C ASN A 93 -14.96 -19.45 1.61
N GLN A 94 -15.99 -18.92 0.95
CA GLN A 94 -15.83 -17.85 -0.01
C GLN A 94 -15.46 -16.57 0.75
N MET A 95 -14.19 -16.18 0.63
CA MET A 95 -13.62 -14.98 1.22
C MET A 95 -14.49 -13.77 0.85
N PRO A 96 -14.84 -12.87 1.80
CA PRO A 96 -15.46 -11.62 1.46
C PRO A 96 -14.50 -10.80 0.57
N ASP A 97 -14.90 -10.54 -0.67
CA ASP A 97 -14.14 -9.69 -1.59
C ASP A 97 -14.16 -8.22 -1.16
N ASP A 98 -15.14 -7.83 -0.33
CA ASP A 98 -15.35 -6.48 0.14
C ASP A 98 -14.50 -6.16 1.40
N PRO A 99 -13.61 -5.16 1.35
CA PRO A 99 -12.76 -4.81 2.49
C PRO A 99 -13.54 -4.36 3.73
N TYR A 100 -14.75 -3.81 3.57
CA TYR A 100 -15.57 -3.40 4.70
C TYR A 100 -16.11 -4.63 5.46
N GLU A 101 -16.58 -5.67 4.76
CA GLU A 101 -16.97 -6.94 5.38
C GLU A 101 -15.83 -7.58 6.18
N VAL A 102 -14.61 -7.61 5.63
CA VAL A 102 -13.43 -8.15 6.31
C VAL A 102 -13.14 -7.41 7.62
N ILE A 103 -13.12 -6.07 7.59
CA ILE A 103 -12.86 -5.26 8.79
C ILE A 103 -14.02 -5.35 9.79
N SER A 104 -15.26 -5.48 9.32
CA SER A 104 -16.43 -5.70 10.18
C SER A 104 -16.28 -6.96 11.01
N ILE A 105 -15.80 -8.06 10.41
CA ILE A 105 -15.50 -9.31 11.12
C ILE A 105 -14.46 -9.08 12.23
N PHE A 106 -13.40 -8.32 11.94
CA PHE A 106 -12.37 -8.03 12.96
C PHE A 106 -12.92 -7.22 14.12
N MET A 107 -13.80 -6.25 13.85
CA MET A 107 -14.45 -5.46 14.90
C MET A 107 -15.41 -6.30 15.75
N ASP A 108 -16.13 -7.23 15.14
CA ASP A 108 -16.98 -8.18 15.87
C ASP A 108 -16.17 -9.14 16.75
N ASP A 109 -15.06 -9.66 16.23
CA ASP A 109 -14.16 -10.53 16.99
C ASP A 109 -13.53 -9.78 18.16
N PHE A 110 -13.04 -8.56 17.94
CA PHE A 110 -12.55 -7.69 19.01
C PHE A 110 -13.62 -7.51 20.09
N SER A 111 -14.86 -7.18 19.70
CA SER A 111 -15.98 -7.00 20.60
C SER A 111 -16.26 -8.26 21.45
N ARG A 112 -16.14 -9.45 20.84
CA ARG A 112 -16.27 -10.73 21.56
C ARG A 112 -15.16 -10.94 22.59
N THR A 113 -13.91 -10.53 22.30
CA THR A 113 -12.82 -10.61 23.28
C THR A 113 -13.07 -9.78 24.53
N LYS A 114 -13.78 -8.65 24.41
CA LYS A 114 -14.11 -7.75 25.53
C LYS A 114 -15.34 -8.19 26.29
N ARG A 115 -16.30 -8.86 25.63
CA ARG A 115 -17.53 -9.39 26.22
C ARG A 115 -17.29 -10.44 27.34
N ASN A 116 -16.17 -11.16 27.30
CA ASN A 116 -15.82 -12.17 28.33
C ASN A 116 -15.11 -11.60 29.57
N ILE A 117 -14.60 -10.36 29.50
CA ILE A 117 -13.86 -9.73 30.61
C ILE A 117 -14.82 -9.01 31.57
N ILE A 118 -16.04 -8.69 31.12
CA ILE A 118 -16.94 -7.79 31.83
C ILE A 118 -18.32 -8.44 31.93
N GLY A 119 -18.49 -9.20 33.02
CA GLY A 119 -19.78 -9.49 33.66
C GLY A 119 -20.89 -10.06 32.80
N HIS A 120 -21.12 -11.38 32.92
CA HIS A 120 -22.42 -12.00 32.66
C HIS A 120 -23.56 -11.18 33.28
N VAL A 121 -24.40 -10.54 32.46
CA VAL A 121 -25.80 -10.26 32.82
C VAL A 121 -26.68 -10.51 31.60
N SER A 122 -27.16 -11.74 31.56
CA SER A 122 -28.40 -12.17 30.91
C SER A 122 -29.47 -11.07 30.90
N GLY A 123 -29.62 -10.38 29.76
CA GLY A 123 -30.52 -9.22 29.67
C GLY A 123 -30.49 -8.51 28.32
N TRP A 124 -30.55 -9.25 27.22
CA TRP A 124 -30.84 -8.77 25.85
C TRP A 124 -32.25 -8.14 25.71
N LEU A 125 -32.82 -7.61 26.79
CA LEU A 125 -34.17 -7.10 26.84
C LEU A 125 -34.12 -5.58 26.67
N LEU A 126 -34.54 -5.16 25.48
CA LEU A 126 -34.63 -3.80 24.91
C LEU A 126 -33.37 -3.37 24.13
N SER A 127 -33.19 -3.98 22.95
CA SER A 127 -32.25 -3.54 21.89
C SER A 127 -32.29 -2.02 21.68
N ASP A 128 -33.50 -1.46 21.70
CA ASP A 128 -33.75 -0.03 21.48
C ASP A 128 -33.04 0.82 22.53
N SER A 129 -33.08 0.42 23.81
CA SER A 129 -32.41 1.17 24.89
C SER A 129 -30.87 1.06 24.87
N ARG A 130 -30.34 0.02 24.23
CA ARG A 130 -28.89 -0.13 24.04
C ARG A 130 -28.44 0.72 22.86
N GLU A 131 -29.17 0.65 21.75
CA GLU A 131 -28.93 1.46 20.56
C GLU A 131 -29.01 2.95 20.92
N ASP A 132 -30.03 3.37 21.68
CA ASP A 132 -30.15 4.73 22.20
C ASP A 132 -28.91 5.17 23.00
N LYS A 133 -28.38 4.31 23.88
CA LYS A 133 -27.16 4.61 24.67
C LYS A 133 -25.91 4.69 23.81
N ILE A 134 -25.83 3.88 22.75
CA ILE A 134 -24.72 3.92 21.81
C ILE A 134 -24.80 5.23 21.02
N ASP A 135 -25.97 5.59 20.51
CA ASP A 135 -26.18 6.82 19.75
C ASP A 135 -25.94 8.08 20.60
N ASP A 136 -26.44 8.12 21.84
CA ASP A 136 -26.17 9.18 22.81
C ASP A 136 -24.65 9.33 23.05
N PHE A 137 -23.95 8.20 23.19
CA PHE A 137 -22.51 8.22 23.42
C PHE A 137 -21.70 8.59 22.17
N VAL A 138 -22.11 8.13 20.98
CA VAL A 138 -21.54 8.57 19.69
C VAL A 138 -21.71 10.08 19.54
N GLN A 139 -22.89 10.61 19.88
CA GLN A 139 -23.15 12.05 19.85
C GLN A 139 -22.24 12.81 20.83
N GLU A 140 -22.06 12.30 22.06
CA GLU A 140 -21.11 12.85 23.03
C GLU A 140 -19.68 12.88 22.46
N MET A 141 -19.24 11.78 21.83
CA MET A 141 -17.91 11.65 21.22
C MET A 141 -17.71 12.65 20.06
N ASP A 142 -18.73 12.87 19.24
CA ASP A 142 -18.69 13.85 18.15
C ASP A 142 -18.69 15.29 18.66
N MET A 143 -19.53 15.61 19.66
CA MET A 143 -19.57 16.93 20.30
C MET A 143 -18.24 17.30 20.94
N THR A 144 -17.55 16.32 21.52
CA THR A 144 -16.24 16.49 22.17
C THR A 144 -15.06 16.36 21.21
N ARG A 145 -15.30 16.01 19.94
CA ARG A 145 -14.26 15.66 18.95
C ARG A 145 -13.30 14.59 19.46
N PHE A 146 -13.81 13.62 20.22
CA PHE A 146 -13.03 12.54 20.81
C PHE A 146 -12.24 11.74 19.75
N TRP A 147 -12.89 11.41 18.62
CA TRP A 147 -12.26 10.72 17.49
C TRP A 147 -12.72 11.29 16.14
N PRO A 148 -12.09 12.40 15.69
CA PRO A 148 -12.46 13.09 14.46
C PRO A 148 -12.40 12.18 13.23
N LEU A 149 -13.24 12.45 12.24
CA LEU A 149 -13.34 11.66 11.01
C LEU A 149 -12.00 11.53 10.29
N GLU A 150 -11.22 12.62 10.21
CA GLU A 150 -9.93 12.62 9.50
C GLU A 150 -8.93 11.65 10.13
N ARG A 151 -9.01 11.45 11.46
CA ARG A 151 -8.18 10.45 12.15
C ARG A 151 -8.66 9.04 11.88
N ARG A 152 -9.97 8.82 11.74
CA ARG A 152 -10.56 7.53 11.39
C ARG A 152 -10.26 7.15 9.95
N GLU A 153 -10.23 8.12 9.04
CA GLU A 153 -9.80 7.93 7.65
C GLU A 153 -8.33 7.49 7.55
N GLY A 154 -7.44 8.02 8.40
CA GLY A 154 -6.06 7.54 8.48
C GLY A 154 -5.95 6.07 8.89
N ILE A 155 -6.78 5.60 9.82
CA ILE A 155 -6.85 4.18 10.21
C ILE A 155 -7.43 3.35 9.07
N ALA A 156 -8.55 3.77 8.47
CA ALA A 156 -9.15 3.08 7.34
C ALA A 156 -8.17 2.97 6.15
N GLU A 157 -7.35 3.99 5.91
CA GLU A 157 -6.31 3.95 4.89
C GLU A 157 -5.25 2.89 5.19
N VAL A 158 -4.82 2.75 6.46
CA VAL A 158 -3.88 1.70 6.88
C VAL A 158 -4.49 0.30 6.71
N LEU A 159 -5.75 0.11 7.11
CA LEU A 159 -6.44 -1.17 6.99
C LEU A 159 -6.61 -1.62 5.53
N LEU A 160 -6.79 -0.66 4.62
CA LEU A 160 -6.85 -0.89 3.17
C LEU A 160 -5.45 -1.05 2.53
N LYS A 161 -4.36 -0.63 3.20
CA LYS A 161 -2.95 -0.68 2.73
C LYS A 161 -2.30 -2.06 2.88
N ASN A 162 -3.04 -3.13 2.59
CA ASN A 162 -2.56 -4.51 2.80
C ASN A 162 -2.51 -5.37 1.53
N VAL A 163 -2.42 -4.75 0.34
CA VAL A 163 -2.23 -5.49 -0.92
C VAL A 163 -0.75 -5.54 -1.26
N ASP A 164 -0.19 -6.75 -1.34
CA ASP A 164 1.18 -6.96 -1.81
C ASP A 164 1.31 -6.53 -3.27
N CYS A 165 2.46 -5.94 -3.62
CA CYS A 165 2.73 -5.51 -4.99
C CYS A 165 2.61 -6.67 -5.98
N GLU A 166 1.86 -6.49 -7.08
CA GLU A 166 1.68 -7.52 -8.12
C GLU A 166 3.00 -7.92 -8.81
N GLN A 167 4.02 -7.05 -8.76
CA GLN A 167 5.37 -7.33 -9.27
C GLN A 167 6.27 -8.00 -8.21
N ASN A 168 5.71 -8.43 -7.07
CA ASN A 168 6.39 -9.08 -5.95
C ASN A 168 7.59 -8.29 -5.41
N CYS A 169 7.48 -6.96 -5.37
CA CYS A 169 8.40 -6.18 -4.54
C CYS A 169 7.95 -6.21 -3.07
N GLU A 170 8.83 -5.80 -2.16
CA GLU A 170 8.57 -5.82 -0.71
C GLU A 170 7.54 -4.77 -0.23
N LYS A 171 6.93 -3.99 -1.13
CA LYS A 171 5.98 -2.93 -0.76
C LYS A 171 4.54 -3.42 -0.72
N ARG A 172 3.82 -2.98 0.32
CA ARG A 172 2.36 -3.05 0.44
C ARG A 172 1.72 -1.71 0.11
N LEU A 173 0.64 -1.74 -0.66
CA LEU A 173 0.04 -0.56 -1.25
C LEU A 173 -1.48 -0.64 -1.23
N LEU A 174 -2.13 0.51 -1.38
CA LEU A 174 -3.55 0.56 -1.73
C LEU A 174 -3.76 0.03 -3.15
N ARG A 175 -4.88 -0.63 -3.40
CA ARG A 175 -5.23 -1.14 -4.74
C ARG A 175 -5.18 -0.01 -5.79
N ARG A 176 -5.74 1.18 -5.52
CA ARG A 176 -5.63 2.35 -6.45
C ARG A 176 -4.22 2.79 -6.79
N ASP A 177 -3.26 2.54 -5.90
CA ASP A 177 -1.88 2.99 -6.07
C ASP A 177 -1.01 1.92 -6.77
N MET A 178 -1.54 0.69 -6.96
CA MET A 178 -0.82 -0.45 -7.54
C MET A 178 -0.30 -0.14 -8.94
N ASP A 179 -1.18 0.26 -9.86
CA ASP A 179 -0.79 0.54 -11.25
C ASP A 179 0.24 1.67 -11.33
N ARG A 180 0.00 2.77 -10.58
CA ARG A 180 0.93 3.90 -10.54
C ARG A 180 2.30 3.44 -10.01
N HIS A 181 2.32 2.65 -8.93
CA HIS A 181 3.55 2.11 -8.38
C HIS A 181 4.29 1.24 -9.39
N CYS A 182 3.64 0.20 -9.91
CA CYS A 182 4.18 -0.79 -10.84
C CYS A 182 4.78 -0.17 -12.12
N VAL A 183 4.26 0.98 -12.56
CA VAL A 183 4.72 1.67 -13.78
C VAL A 183 5.73 2.78 -13.51
N THR A 184 5.85 3.30 -12.29
CA THR A 184 6.69 4.49 -12.03
C THR A 184 7.87 4.24 -11.11
N VAL A 185 7.63 3.67 -9.93
CA VAL A 185 8.60 3.66 -8.82
C VAL A 185 8.86 2.25 -8.27
N CYS A 186 8.24 1.23 -8.84
CA CYS A 186 8.49 -0.14 -8.45
C CYS A 186 9.91 -0.57 -8.86
N PRO A 187 10.74 -1.10 -7.94
CA PRO A 187 12.07 -1.63 -8.29
C PRO A 187 11.99 -2.88 -9.18
N MET A 188 10.83 -3.54 -9.21
CA MET A 188 10.53 -4.69 -10.06
C MET A 188 9.95 -4.31 -11.42
N ARG A 189 9.78 -3.01 -11.69
CA ARG A 189 9.24 -2.53 -12.96
C ARG A 189 10.08 -3.03 -14.14
N PRO A 190 9.47 -3.62 -15.18
CA PRO A 190 10.21 -4.04 -16.36
C PRO A 190 10.75 -2.82 -17.10
N MET A 191 12.05 -2.83 -17.36
CA MET A 191 12.71 -1.82 -18.17
C MET A 191 13.36 -2.43 -19.41
N LYS A 192 13.36 -1.66 -20.50
CA LYS A 192 14.16 -1.97 -21.67
C LYS A 192 15.59 -1.50 -21.46
N CYS A 193 16.54 -2.26 -21.96
CA CYS A 193 17.94 -1.86 -21.95
C CYS A 193 18.12 -0.49 -22.65
N PRO A 194 18.79 0.49 -22.03
CA PRO A 194 19.01 1.82 -22.61
C PRO A 194 19.93 1.80 -23.84
N PHE A 195 20.68 0.71 -24.04
CA PHE A 195 21.49 0.46 -25.23
C PHE A 195 20.72 -0.26 -26.35
N GLY A 196 19.42 -0.54 -26.14
CA GLY A 196 18.53 -1.15 -27.12
C GLY A 196 18.70 -2.65 -27.30
N CYS A 197 19.14 -3.38 -26.27
CA CYS A 197 19.10 -4.85 -26.25
C CYS A 197 17.64 -5.38 -26.23
N ASP A 198 17.43 -6.60 -26.73
CA ASP A 198 16.12 -7.25 -26.76
C ASP A 198 15.69 -7.81 -25.37
N SER A 199 16.52 -7.60 -24.35
CA SER A 199 16.28 -8.00 -22.97
C SER A 199 15.30 -7.07 -22.25
N SER A 200 14.35 -7.65 -21.53
CA SER A 200 13.50 -6.98 -20.54
C SER A 200 13.83 -7.52 -19.16
N PHE A 201 14.12 -6.64 -18.21
CA PHE A 201 14.53 -7.02 -16.86
C PHE A 201 14.03 -5.99 -15.83
N PRO A 202 13.99 -6.34 -14.52
CA PRO A 202 13.62 -5.40 -13.47
C PRO A 202 14.57 -4.21 -13.36
N GLU A 203 14.05 -3.04 -12.98
CA GLU A 203 14.86 -1.83 -12.89
C GLU A 203 16.12 -1.96 -12.02
N HIS A 204 16.01 -2.67 -10.90
CA HIS A 204 17.14 -2.89 -10.00
C HIS A 204 18.29 -3.73 -10.60
N ASN A 205 18.02 -4.57 -11.62
CA ASN A 205 19.04 -5.37 -12.30
C ASN A 205 19.78 -4.61 -13.41
N LEU A 206 19.50 -3.31 -13.63
CA LEU A 206 20.16 -2.54 -14.69
C LEU A 206 21.69 -2.57 -14.60
N GLU A 207 22.23 -2.44 -13.39
CA GLU A 207 23.67 -2.43 -13.17
C GLU A 207 24.32 -3.77 -13.52
N GLU A 208 23.72 -4.86 -13.07
CA GLU A 208 24.14 -6.23 -13.37
C GLU A 208 24.08 -6.49 -14.88
N HIS A 209 22.95 -6.18 -15.52
CA HIS A 209 22.80 -6.30 -16.96
C HIS A 209 23.85 -5.51 -17.75
N CYS A 210 24.11 -4.25 -17.36
CA CYS A 210 25.14 -3.42 -18.00
C CYS A 210 26.55 -3.98 -17.86
N SER A 211 26.86 -4.66 -16.75
CA SER A 211 28.14 -5.31 -16.55
C SER A 211 28.27 -6.59 -17.39
N GLU A 212 27.23 -7.43 -17.40
CA GLU A 212 27.24 -8.71 -18.12
C GLU A 212 27.14 -8.54 -19.65
N SER A 213 26.40 -7.54 -20.11
CA SER A 213 26.18 -7.26 -21.53
C SER A 213 27.11 -6.17 -22.08
N LEU A 214 28.16 -5.81 -21.36
CA LEU A 214 29.06 -4.70 -21.71
C LEU A 214 29.59 -4.82 -23.15
N GLN A 215 30.04 -6.00 -23.55
CA GLN A 215 30.57 -6.24 -24.89
C GLN A 215 29.53 -5.95 -25.98
N GLN A 216 28.27 -6.36 -25.76
CA GLN A 216 27.17 -6.07 -26.69
C GLN A 216 26.85 -4.57 -26.73
N HIS A 217 26.89 -3.88 -25.58
CA HIS A 217 26.67 -2.44 -25.49
C HIS A 217 27.75 -1.65 -26.24
N LEU A 218 29.02 -2.04 -26.08
CA LEU A 218 30.15 -1.49 -26.83
C LEU A 218 29.96 -1.64 -28.33
N LEU A 219 29.58 -2.84 -28.79
CA LEU A 219 29.32 -3.09 -30.22
C LEU A 219 28.23 -2.17 -30.79
N LYS A 220 27.09 -2.05 -30.09
CA LYS A 220 26.00 -1.17 -30.53
C LYS A 220 26.44 0.28 -30.59
N VAL A 221 27.21 0.76 -29.62
CA VAL A 221 27.73 2.14 -29.62
C VAL A 221 28.76 2.34 -30.74
N LEU A 222 29.71 1.42 -30.93
CA LEU A 222 30.72 1.50 -31.98
C LEU A 222 30.08 1.47 -33.38
N GLN A 223 29.05 0.66 -33.60
CA GLN A 223 28.27 0.65 -34.86
C GLN A 223 27.63 2.01 -35.16
N VAL A 224 27.17 2.73 -34.12
CA VAL A 224 26.58 4.06 -34.27
C VAL A 224 27.66 5.12 -34.56
N ILE A 225 28.82 5.03 -33.90
CA ILE A 225 29.94 5.97 -34.08
C ILE A 225 30.62 5.78 -35.44
N HIS A 226 30.88 4.53 -35.84
CA HIS A 226 31.69 4.19 -37.02
C HIS A 226 30.86 3.70 -38.22
N LYS A 227 29.69 4.31 -38.45
CA LYS A 227 28.70 3.93 -39.49
C LYS A 227 29.23 3.70 -40.92
N LYS A 228 30.40 4.21 -41.30
CA LYS A 228 30.92 4.19 -42.69
C LYS A 228 32.39 3.82 -42.84
N GLY A 229 33.07 3.30 -41.81
CA GLY A 229 34.53 3.10 -41.86
C GLY A 229 35.04 1.73 -41.42
N PHE A 230 34.21 0.90 -40.79
CA PHE A 230 34.65 -0.33 -40.14
C PHE A 230 33.81 -1.53 -40.59
N THR A 231 34.46 -2.68 -40.78
CA THR A 231 33.77 -3.97 -40.97
C THR A 231 33.26 -4.50 -39.62
N ALA A 232 32.33 -5.45 -39.64
CA ALA A 232 31.80 -6.06 -38.42
C ALA A 232 32.91 -6.67 -37.54
N ASP A 233 33.90 -7.32 -38.15
CA ASP A 233 35.03 -7.91 -37.44
C ASP A 233 35.90 -6.85 -36.77
N GLN A 234 36.17 -5.73 -37.45
CA GLN A 234 36.94 -4.62 -36.86
C GLN A 234 36.22 -3.98 -35.66
N LEU A 235 34.88 -3.94 -35.68
CA LEU A 235 34.09 -3.46 -34.53
C LEU A 235 34.14 -4.46 -33.37
N ASN A 236 34.12 -5.76 -33.64
CA ASN A 236 34.29 -6.82 -32.64
C ASN A 236 35.66 -6.78 -31.98
N ASP A 237 36.72 -6.66 -32.77
CA ASP A 237 38.09 -6.54 -32.26
C ASP A 237 38.23 -5.31 -31.36
N ARG A 238 37.69 -4.16 -31.81
CA ARG A 238 37.71 -2.93 -31.03
C ARG A 238 36.92 -3.03 -29.73
N ALA A 239 35.76 -3.69 -29.73
CA ALA A 239 34.97 -3.91 -28.53
C ALA A 239 35.72 -4.79 -27.52
N LEU A 240 36.39 -5.86 -27.98
CA LEU A 240 37.22 -6.73 -27.15
C LEU A 240 38.43 -5.99 -26.54
N GLU A 241 39.07 -5.09 -27.29
CA GLU A 241 40.16 -4.25 -26.77
C GLU A 241 39.67 -3.33 -25.64
N LEU A 242 38.54 -2.66 -25.86
CA LEU A 242 37.95 -1.74 -24.87
C LEU A 242 37.51 -2.49 -23.61
N GLU A 243 36.95 -3.68 -23.74
CA GLU A 243 36.57 -4.52 -22.60
C GLU A 243 37.77 -4.95 -21.75
N LYS A 244 38.94 -5.17 -22.37
CA LYS A 244 40.19 -5.52 -21.68
C LYS A 244 40.99 -4.32 -21.17
N SER A 245 40.55 -3.10 -21.45
CA SER A 245 41.24 -1.88 -21.05
C SER A 245 41.12 -1.59 -19.55
N GLU A 246 42.00 -0.73 -19.02
CA GLU A 246 41.91 -0.23 -17.65
C GLU A 246 40.59 0.53 -17.38
N ASP A 247 39.92 1.00 -18.43
CA ASP A 247 38.66 1.71 -18.34
C ASP A 247 37.44 0.80 -18.24
N ARG A 248 37.59 -0.54 -18.25
CA ARG A 248 36.48 -1.50 -18.10
C ARG A 248 35.54 -1.14 -16.95
N GLY A 249 36.10 -0.76 -15.80
CA GLY A 249 35.31 -0.38 -14.62
C GLY A 249 34.47 0.89 -14.82
N LYS A 250 34.92 1.83 -15.66
CA LYS A 250 34.16 3.03 -16.04
C LYS A 250 33.11 2.69 -17.11
N LEU A 251 33.48 1.85 -18.08
CA LEU A 251 32.60 1.38 -19.14
C LEU A 251 31.40 0.60 -18.59
N ALA A 252 31.63 -0.34 -17.66
CA ALA A 252 30.56 -1.13 -17.02
C ALA A 252 29.60 -0.30 -16.15
N LYS A 253 30.01 0.90 -15.73
CA LYS A 253 29.19 1.84 -14.94
C LYS A 253 28.35 2.76 -15.81
N ALA A 254 28.59 2.82 -17.12
CA ALA A 254 27.78 3.62 -18.01
C ALA A 254 26.34 3.07 -18.06
N ARG A 255 25.34 3.95 -17.89
CA ARG A 255 23.92 3.60 -17.88
C ARG A 255 23.16 4.05 -19.11
N ASP A 256 23.83 4.71 -20.04
CA ASP A 256 23.23 5.19 -21.28
C ASP A 256 24.27 5.30 -22.40
N ALA A 257 23.78 5.31 -23.64
CA ALA A 257 24.61 5.35 -24.83
C ALA A 257 25.50 6.60 -24.93
N ARG A 258 25.07 7.76 -24.40
CA ARG A 258 25.85 9.00 -24.43
C ARG A 258 27.03 8.91 -23.46
N SER A 259 26.79 8.45 -22.24
CA SER A 259 27.84 8.20 -21.25
C SER A 259 28.88 7.21 -21.77
N LEU A 260 28.43 6.10 -22.36
CA LEU A 260 29.35 5.10 -22.94
C LEU A 260 30.13 5.67 -24.13
N THR A 261 29.47 6.41 -25.03
CA THR A 261 30.09 7.10 -26.18
C THR A 261 31.21 8.06 -25.76
N ASN A 262 31.03 8.78 -24.65
CA ASN A 262 32.04 9.72 -24.16
C ASN A 262 33.30 9.04 -23.62
N ILE A 263 33.21 7.78 -23.19
CA ILE A 263 34.36 7.02 -22.67
C ILE A 263 35.12 6.34 -23.82
N VAL A 264 34.42 5.89 -24.87
CA VAL A 264 35.03 5.12 -25.99
C VAL A 264 35.55 5.98 -27.14
N LYS A 265 35.20 7.27 -27.18
CA LYS A 265 35.75 8.26 -28.13
C LYS A 265 37.21 8.57 -27.79
#